data_AF-A0A8H6YG02-F1
#
_entry.id   AF-A0A8H6YG02-F1
#
_cell.length_a   1.000
_cell.length_b   1.000
_cell.length_c   1.000
_cell.angle_alpha   90.00
_cell.angle_beta   90.00
_cell.angle_gamma   90.00
#
_symmetry.space_group_name_H-M   'P 1'
#
loop_
_entity.id
_entity.type
_entity.pdbx_description
1 polymer ?
#
loop_
_entity_poly.entity_id
_entity_poly.type
_entity_poly.pdbx_seq_one_letter_code
_entity_poly.pdbx_strand_id
1 'polypeptide(L)'
;MAEKWEADISAPNPFETMCKDQHLVQVRAELAAEAAAREAAGKEDAGAVKGDMHITEFIVMGLQLEDQQRVLASDIAATGLHPTDRQRSAMIECTSKLQRKIIAWAEVQQKFFPALANVRERKDEERARAADGGSIPGLQVSDIPLWLPSAVATTLEPDVEGVVVTKAVQEHEYRLCVGQVNEALHEVCRLLLVRTHLYKLKDTHSCGVQVNMCSGDKIAALNQQVWRVAAQYRGACTALKALGRVLNKEWEWTLLPLREDDIRGLPQSQFRDPEHKKKKRARVKKRVKRELSWIWVNRGKQWEPGDDVAMNKAVRIEWAKTRARAMRWVEEVDLLEEEMRHMRQFLVWWEEWWKAKVDRRGLPEGPQHEGETAYALCQAGIQAALTVVLPRSGSVQFST
;
A
#
# COMPACT_ATOMS: atom_id res chain seq x y z
N MET A 1 18.95 11.14 16.36
CA MET A 1 18.91 9.74 15.85
C MET A 1 19.19 9.72 14.36
N ALA A 2 18.47 10.47 13.54
CA ALA A 2 18.76 10.57 12.11
C ALA A 2 20.19 11.07 11.81
N GLU A 3 20.63 12.15 12.46
CA GLU A 3 22.02 12.65 12.34
C GLU A 3 23.08 11.63 12.75
N LYS A 4 22.77 10.79 13.74
CA LYS A 4 23.70 9.74 14.21
C LYS A 4 23.82 8.61 13.18
N TRP A 5 22.74 8.28 12.48
CA TRP A 5 22.74 7.30 11.40
C TRP A 5 23.37 7.84 10.12
N GLU A 6 23.18 9.12 9.83
CA GLU A 6 23.84 9.80 8.71
C GLU A 6 25.36 9.89 8.91
N ALA A 7 25.82 10.07 10.15
CA ALA A 7 27.24 10.04 10.50
C ALA A 7 27.82 8.62 10.59
N ASP A 8 27.00 7.62 10.95
CA ASP A 8 27.40 6.23 11.10
C ASP A 8 26.25 5.30 10.65
N ILE A 9 26.42 4.71 9.46
CA ILE A 9 25.41 3.83 8.84
C ILE A 9 25.15 2.57 9.69
N SER A 10 26.06 2.21 10.61
CA SER A 10 25.87 1.08 11.53
C SER A 10 24.92 1.38 12.70
N ALA A 11 24.59 2.65 12.95
CA ALA A 11 23.63 3.04 13.97
C ALA A 11 22.19 2.59 13.62
N PRO A 12 21.25 2.56 14.59
CA PRO A 12 19.87 2.16 14.32
C PRO A 12 19.21 3.05 13.27
N ASN A 13 18.77 2.43 12.17
CA ASN A 13 18.16 3.13 11.05
C ASN A 13 16.85 3.82 11.49
N PRO A 14 16.76 5.17 11.41
CA PRO A 14 15.58 5.92 11.82
C PRO A 14 14.36 5.67 10.90
N PHE A 15 14.59 5.18 9.68
CA PHE A 15 13.58 4.89 8.68
C PHE A 15 12.96 3.50 8.84
N GLU A 16 13.59 2.61 9.60
CA GLU A 16 13.09 1.26 9.82
C GLU A 16 11.99 1.23 10.87
N THR A 17 10.94 0.46 10.57
CA THR A 17 9.89 0.08 11.50
C THR A 17 10.44 -0.94 12.48
N MET A 18 10.82 -0.48 13.68
CA MET A 18 11.22 -1.35 14.80
C MET A 18 10.02 -2.08 15.44
N CYS A 19 8.98 -2.42 14.67
CA CYS A 19 7.88 -3.24 15.18
C CYS A 19 8.35 -4.69 15.24
N LYS A 20 8.17 -5.32 16.41
CA LYS A 20 8.49 -6.74 16.61
C LYS A 20 7.36 -7.64 16.09
N ASP A 21 6.44 -7.09 15.31
CA ASP A 21 5.23 -7.77 14.89
C ASP A 21 5.55 -8.47 13.57
N GLN A 22 5.33 -9.78 13.52
CA GLN A 22 5.60 -10.57 12.32
C GLN A 22 4.61 -10.16 11.22
N HIS A 23 5.12 -9.67 10.10
CA HIS A 23 4.35 -9.38 8.89
C HIS A 23 4.21 -10.63 8.00
N LEU A 24 3.23 -10.66 7.10
CA LEU A 24 2.98 -11.82 6.22
C LEU A 24 4.24 -12.27 5.45
N VAL A 25 5.02 -11.32 4.95
CA VAL A 25 6.26 -11.61 4.21
C VAL A 25 7.29 -12.32 5.11
N GLN A 26 7.42 -11.89 6.36
CA GLN A 26 8.32 -12.52 7.32
C GLN A 26 7.83 -13.92 7.70
N VAL A 27 6.53 -14.09 7.96
CA VAL A 27 5.93 -15.40 8.24
C VAL A 27 6.14 -16.37 7.07
N ARG A 28 5.98 -15.90 5.82
CA ARG A 28 6.24 -16.73 4.63
C ARG A 28 7.70 -17.15 4.54
N ALA A 29 8.63 -16.23 4.81
CA ALA A 29 10.06 -16.55 4.79
C ALA A 29 10.44 -17.56 5.88
N GLU A 30 9.89 -17.43 7.09
CA GLU A 30 10.07 -18.39 8.18
C GLU A 30 9.53 -19.77 7.79
N LEU A 31 8.31 -19.84 7.27
CA LEU A 31 7.68 -21.10 6.84
C LEU A 31 8.44 -21.77 5.70
N ALA A 32 8.97 -21.00 4.75
CA ALA A 32 9.81 -21.52 3.67
C ALA A 32 11.16 -22.04 4.18
N ALA A 33 11.80 -21.34 5.12
CA ALA A 33 13.04 -21.80 5.74
C ALA A 33 12.83 -23.07 6.57
N GLU A 34 11.71 -23.18 7.29
CA GLU A 34 11.33 -24.39 8.03
C GLU A 34 11.09 -25.58 7.09
N ALA A 35 10.42 -25.37 5.94
CA ALA A 35 10.22 -26.40 4.94
C ALA A 35 11.55 -26.91 4.37
N ALA A 36 12.42 -25.99 3.93
CA ALA A 36 13.76 -26.33 3.42
C ALA A 36 14.62 -27.07 4.45
N ALA A 37 14.54 -26.70 5.74
CA ALA A 37 15.24 -27.39 6.82
C ALA A 37 14.70 -28.82 7.06
N ARG A 38 13.39 -29.06 6.91
CA ARG A 38 12.79 -30.40 7.02
C ARG A 38 13.18 -31.30 5.84
N GLU A 39 13.17 -30.75 4.63
CA GLU A 39 13.64 -31.44 3.42
C GLU A 39 15.12 -31.85 3.56
N ALA A 40 15.99 -30.93 4.00
CA ALA A 40 17.40 -31.23 4.24
C ALA A 40 17.63 -32.29 5.32
N ALA A 41 16.73 -32.38 6.31
CA ALA A 41 16.76 -33.39 7.36
C ALA A 41 16.19 -34.76 6.94
N GLY A 42 15.75 -34.92 5.68
CA GLY A 42 15.21 -36.17 5.15
C GLY A 42 13.90 -36.63 5.81
N LYS A 43 13.20 -35.73 6.50
CA LYS A 43 11.87 -36.01 7.04
C LYS A 43 10.87 -35.78 5.92
N GLU A 44 10.10 -36.81 5.55
CA GLU A 44 8.93 -36.59 4.70
C GLU A 44 8.05 -35.55 5.39
N ASP A 45 7.76 -34.48 4.66
CA ASP A 45 7.00 -33.37 5.21
C ASP A 45 5.58 -33.87 5.50
N ALA A 46 5.19 -33.95 6.77
CA ALA A 46 3.95 -34.58 7.23
C ALA A 46 2.65 -33.92 6.70
N GLY A 47 2.78 -32.91 5.83
CA GLY A 47 1.68 -32.34 5.06
C GLY A 47 2.03 -31.93 3.63
N ALA A 48 3.17 -32.35 3.07
CA ALA A 48 3.37 -32.27 1.62
C ALA A 48 2.58 -33.41 0.96
N VAL A 49 1.62 -33.06 0.10
CA VAL A 49 1.05 -34.03 -0.84
C VAL A 49 2.18 -34.42 -1.78
N LYS A 50 2.52 -35.72 -1.83
CA LYS A 50 3.69 -36.25 -2.53
C LYS A 50 3.76 -35.75 -3.99
N GLY A 51 4.75 -34.90 -4.29
CA GLY A 51 4.98 -34.34 -5.63
C GLY A 51 4.16 -33.09 -6.00
N ASP A 52 3.41 -32.51 -5.06
CA ASP A 52 2.51 -31.38 -5.27
C ASP A 52 2.83 -30.18 -4.34
N MET A 53 2.25 -29.03 -4.70
CA MET A 53 2.36 -27.72 -4.04
C MET A 53 2.46 -27.76 -2.50
N HIS A 54 3.40 -27.00 -1.92
CA HIS A 54 3.61 -26.94 -0.46
C HIS A 54 2.43 -26.27 0.27
N ILE A 55 2.17 -26.67 1.53
CA ILE A 55 1.04 -26.19 2.36
C ILE A 55 0.97 -24.67 2.41
N THR A 56 2.12 -24.01 2.61
CA THR A 56 2.16 -22.55 2.71
C THR A 56 1.74 -21.88 1.41
N GLU A 57 2.17 -22.42 0.27
CA GLU A 57 1.80 -21.91 -1.05
C GLU A 57 0.30 -22.12 -1.32
N PHE A 58 -0.21 -23.31 -1.00
CA PHE A 58 -1.63 -23.64 -1.11
C PHE A 58 -2.53 -22.66 -0.32
N ILE A 59 -2.20 -22.40 0.96
CA ILE A 59 -2.96 -21.47 1.79
C ILE A 59 -2.80 -20.02 1.31
N VAL A 60 -1.59 -19.61 0.92
CA VAL A 60 -1.35 -18.27 0.35
C VAL A 60 -2.20 -18.04 -0.90
N MET A 61 -2.32 -19.02 -1.79
CA MET A 61 -3.19 -18.93 -2.96
C MET A 61 -4.66 -18.78 -2.56
N GLY A 62 -5.13 -19.56 -1.58
CA GLY A 62 -6.50 -19.44 -1.08
C GLY A 62 -6.80 -18.06 -0.49
N LEU A 63 -5.88 -17.52 0.32
CA LEU A 63 -5.99 -16.17 0.89
C LEU A 63 -5.98 -15.07 -0.19
N GLN A 64 -5.23 -15.25 -1.28
CA GLN A 64 -5.25 -14.34 -2.42
C GLN A 64 -6.57 -14.40 -3.21
N LEU A 65 -7.19 -15.58 -3.29
CA LEU A 65 -8.50 -15.75 -3.92
C LEU A 65 -9.60 -15.08 -3.09
N GLU A 66 -9.56 -15.20 -1.75
CA GLU A 66 -10.48 -14.46 -0.88
C GLU A 66 -10.36 -12.94 -1.07
N ASP A 67 -9.12 -12.44 -1.18
CA ASP A 67 -8.90 -11.01 -1.42
C ASP A 67 -9.45 -10.58 -2.79
N GLN A 68 -9.23 -11.40 -3.83
CA GLN A 68 -9.81 -11.17 -5.16
C GLN A 68 -11.36 -11.20 -5.13
N GLN A 69 -11.98 -12.09 -4.35
CA GLN A 69 -13.43 -12.12 -4.15
C GLN A 69 -13.94 -10.86 -3.47
N ARG A 70 -13.25 -10.36 -2.43
CA ARG A 70 -13.61 -9.12 -1.73
C ARG A 70 -13.49 -7.89 -2.64
N VAL A 71 -12.42 -7.82 -3.44
CA VAL A 71 -12.22 -6.74 -4.42
C VAL A 71 -13.32 -6.78 -5.47
N LEU A 72 -13.61 -7.96 -6.04
CA LEU A 72 -14.68 -8.12 -7.02
C LEU A 72 -16.04 -7.69 -6.44
N ALA A 73 -16.37 -8.12 -5.21
CA ALA A 73 -17.61 -7.70 -4.53
C ALA A 73 -17.69 -6.18 -4.34
N SER A 74 -16.59 -5.55 -3.93
CA SER A 74 -16.49 -4.10 -3.79
C SER A 74 -16.66 -3.39 -5.14
N ASP A 75 -16.09 -3.91 -6.22
CA ASP A 75 -16.16 -3.31 -7.55
C ASP A 75 -17.58 -3.44 -8.14
N ILE A 76 -18.23 -4.59 -7.93
CA ILE A 76 -19.65 -4.81 -8.28
C ILE A 76 -20.52 -3.79 -7.56
N ALA A 77 -20.34 -3.62 -6.25
CA ALA A 77 -21.10 -2.65 -5.46
C ALA A 77 -20.85 -1.20 -5.91
N ALA A 78 -19.63 -0.87 -6.36
CA ALA A 78 -19.27 0.48 -6.80
C ALA A 78 -19.79 0.85 -8.19
N THR A 79 -20.06 -0.14 -9.07
CA THR A 79 -20.44 0.10 -10.47
C THR A 79 -21.88 0.66 -10.62
N GLY A 80 -22.72 0.52 -9.59
CA GLY A 80 -24.07 1.10 -9.55
C GLY A 80 -25.07 0.48 -10.52
N LEU A 81 -26.26 1.08 -10.65
CA LEU A 81 -27.39 0.52 -11.42
C LEU A 81 -27.20 0.56 -12.95
N HIS A 82 -26.36 1.45 -13.46
CA HIS A 82 -26.20 1.67 -14.90
C HIS A 82 -24.72 1.62 -15.31
N PRO A 83 -24.12 0.42 -15.35
CA PRO A 83 -22.74 0.26 -15.81
C PRO A 83 -22.60 0.65 -17.27
N THR A 84 -21.49 1.30 -17.62
CA THR A 84 -21.08 1.43 -19.02
C THR A 84 -20.73 0.06 -19.61
N ASP A 85 -20.86 -0.14 -20.91
CA ASP A 85 -20.56 -1.44 -21.53
C ASP A 85 -19.11 -1.88 -21.31
N ARG A 86 -18.19 -0.92 -21.23
CA ARG A 86 -16.79 -1.17 -20.84
C ARG A 86 -16.65 -1.68 -19.40
N GLN A 87 -17.43 -1.16 -18.46
CA GLN A 87 -17.45 -1.67 -17.09
C GLN A 87 -18.08 -3.06 -17.02
N ARG A 88 -19.14 -3.32 -17.79
CA ARG A 88 -19.78 -4.65 -17.88
C ARG A 88 -18.80 -5.69 -18.42
N SER A 89 -18.12 -5.40 -19.54
CA SER A 89 -17.17 -6.34 -20.14
C SER A 89 -16.01 -6.65 -19.20
N ALA A 90 -15.43 -5.62 -18.58
CA ALA A 90 -14.37 -5.79 -17.59
C ALA A 90 -14.84 -6.65 -16.39
N MET A 91 -16.06 -6.43 -15.91
CA MET A 91 -16.63 -7.22 -14.82
C MET A 91 -16.77 -8.69 -15.19
N ILE A 92 -17.33 -8.98 -16.38
CA ILE A 92 -17.51 -10.35 -16.88
C ILE A 92 -16.16 -11.05 -17.03
N GLU A 93 -15.15 -10.36 -17.57
CA GLU A 93 -13.79 -10.89 -17.72
C GLU A 93 -13.14 -11.18 -16.37
N CYS A 94 -13.21 -10.24 -15.43
CA CYS A 94 -12.67 -10.40 -14.07
C CYS A 94 -13.35 -11.57 -13.34
N THR A 95 -14.67 -11.65 -13.44
CA THR A 95 -15.49 -12.72 -12.86
C THR A 95 -15.10 -14.08 -13.44
N SER A 96 -15.02 -14.18 -14.78
CA SER A 96 -14.66 -15.44 -15.46
C SER A 96 -13.22 -15.87 -15.17
N LYS A 97 -12.30 -14.92 -15.04
CA LYS A 97 -10.90 -15.18 -14.67
C LYS A 97 -10.81 -15.68 -13.23
N LEU A 98 -11.53 -15.06 -12.29
CA LEU A 98 -11.55 -15.48 -10.90
C LEU A 98 -12.19 -16.86 -10.74
N GLN A 99 -13.30 -17.12 -11.44
CA GLN A 99 -13.97 -18.43 -11.43
C GLN A 99 -13.03 -19.55 -11.87
N ARG A 100 -12.29 -19.37 -12.98
CA ARG A 100 -11.29 -20.37 -13.43
C ARG A 100 -10.22 -20.64 -12.38
N LYS A 101 -9.74 -19.60 -11.70
CA LYS A 101 -8.75 -19.77 -10.62
C LYS A 101 -9.33 -20.52 -9.42
N ILE A 102 -10.57 -20.24 -9.04
CA ILE A 102 -11.25 -20.94 -7.94
C ILE A 102 -11.42 -22.41 -8.27
N ILE A 103 -11.83 -22.75 -9.50
CA ILE A 103 -11.96 -24.14 -9.94
C ILE A 103 -10.61 -24.86 -9.88
N ALA A 104 -9.56 -24.27 -10.49
CA ALA A 104 -8.22 -24.88 -10.48
C ALA A 104 -7.66 -25.02 -9.05
N TRP A 105 -7.90 -24.06 -8.16
CA TRP A 105 -7.49 -24.16 -6.77
C TRP A 105 -8.29 -25.21 -6.00
N ALA A 106 -9.59 -25.37 -6.29
CA ALA A 106 -10.43 -26.41 -5.70
C ALA A 106 -9.96 -27.82 -6.09
N GLU A 107 -9.45 -28.03 -7.31
CA GLU A 107 -8.84 -29.31 -7.72
C GLU A 107 -7.59 -29.63 -6.86
N VAL A 108 -6.75 -28.64 -6.57
CA VAL A 108 -5.60 -28.84 -5.68
C VAL A 108 -6.06 -29.06 -4.24
N GLN A 109 -7.10 -28.34 -3.79
CA GLN A 109 -7.68 -28.48 -2.45
C GLN A 109 -8.15 -29.92 -2.16
N GLN A 110 -8.68 -30.63 -3.16
CA GLN A 110 -9.10 -32.03 -3.00
C GLN A 110 -7.95 -32.96 -2.60
N LYS A 111 -6.71 -32.61 -2.95
CA LYS A 111 -5.53 -33.39 -2.54
C LYS A 111 -5.22 -33.24 -1.05
N PHE A 112 -5.55 -32.07 -0.48
CA PHE A 112 -5.41 -31.81 0.95
C PHE A 112 -6.63 -32.29 1.75
N PHE A 113 -7.84 -32.12 1.20
CA PHE A 113 -9.12 -32.44 1.85
C PHE A 113 -10.04 -33.21 0.89
N PRO A 114 -9.85 -34.53 0.69
CA PRO A 114 -10.60 -35.30 -0.31
C PRO A 114 -12.12 -35.28 -0.11
N ALA A 115 -12.58 -35.36 1.15
CA ALA A 115 -14.00 -35.35 1.49
C ALA A 115 -14.72 -34.05 1.08
N LEU A 116 -13.98 -32.97 0.84
CA LEU A 116 -14.56 -31.68 0.49
C LEU A 116 -15.16 -31.65 -0.92
N ALA A 117 -14.72 -32.53 -1.84
CA ALA A 117 -15.35 -32.69 -3.16
C ALA A 117 -16.84 -33.05 -3.00
N ASN A 118 -17.14 -34.02 -2.14
CA ASN A 118 -18.50 -34.49 -1.87
C ASN A 118 -19.35 -33.38 -1.23
N VAL A 119 -18.75 -32.58 -0.33
CA VAL A 119 -19.44 -31.44 0.29
C VAL A 119 -19.79 -30.38 -0.75
N ARG A 120 -18.87 -30.05 -1.67
CA ARG A 120 -19.12 -29.11 -2.76
C ARG A 120 -20.25 -29.59 -3.66
N GLU A 121 -20.18 -30.85 -4.10
CA GLU A 121 -21.21 -31.46 -4.96
C GLU A 121 -22.59 -31.45 -4.28
N ARG A 122 -22.67 -31.91 -3.03
CA ARG A 122 -23.92 -31.88 -2.26
C ARG A 122 -24.49 -30.47 -2.13
N LYS A 123 -23.64 -29.47 -1.86
CA LYS A 123 -24.06 -28.06 -1.77
C LYS A 123 -24.48 -27.49 -3.12
N ASP A 124 -23.86 -27.91 -4.21
CA ASP A 124 -24.27 -27.53 -5.57
C ASP A 124 -25.63 -28.14 -5.92
N GLU A 125 -25.87 -29.40 -5.56
CA GLU A 125 -27.17 -30.06 -5.72
C GLU A 125 -28.27 -29.43 -4.86
N GLU A 126 -28.01 -29.17 -3.57
CA GLU A 126 -28.95 -28.48 -2.67
C GLU A 126 -29.37 -27.13 -3.25
N ARG A 127 -28.43 -26.40 -3.84
CA ARG A 127 -28.69 -25.12 -4.52
C ARG A 127 -29.47 -25.29 -5.81
N ALA A 128 -29.13 -26.29 -6.62
CA ALA A 128 -29.86 -26.61 -7.84
C ALA A 128 -31.33 -26.98 -7.55
N ARG A 129 -31.59 -27.70 -6.45
CA ARG A 129 -32.93 -28.06 -5.99
C ARG A 129 -33.71 -26.85 -5.45
N ALA A 130 -33.04 -25.90 -4.79
CA ALA A 130 -33.68 -24.69 -4.28
C ALA A 130 -34.05 -23.67 -5.37
N ALA A 131 -33.50 -23.81 -6.58
CA ALA A 131 -33.80 -22.97 -7.73
C ALA A 131 -35.00 -23.51 -8.52
N ASP A 132 -36.20 -23.47 -7.91
CA ASP A 132 -37.44 -23.83 -8.59
C ASP A 132 -37.70 -22.90 -9.80
N GLY A 133 -37.63 -23.45 -11.02
CA GLY A 133 -38.44 -22.93 -12.14
C GLY A 133 -37.90 -21.79 -13.01
N GLY A 134 -36.60 -21.73 -13.30
CA GLY A 134 -36.09 -21.05 -14.50
C GLY A 134 -35.03 -19.98 -14.23
N SER A 135 -33.81 -20.27 -14.70
CA SER A 135 -32.57 -19.48 -14.55
C SER A 135 -32.04 -19.44 -13.11
N ILE A 136 -31.12 -20.35 -12.78
CA ILE A 136 -30.25 -20.25 -11.61
C ILE A 136 -29.54 -18.88 -11.71
N PRO A 137 -29.71 -17.94 -10.77
CA PRO A 137 -28.70 -16.91 -10.59
C PRO A 137 -27.47 -17.68 -10.12
N GLY A 138 -26.55 -17.98 -11.03
CA GLY A 138 -25.29 -18.64 -10.68
C GLY A 138 -24.68 -17.90 -9.49
N LEU A 139 -24.08 -18.64 -8.54
CA LEU A 139 -23.41 -18.00 -7.42
C LEU A 139 -22.53 -16.88 -7.96
N GLN A 140 -22.68 -15.67 -7.42
CA GLN A 140 -21.71 -14.64 -7.72
C GLN A 140 -20.34 -15.18 -7.33
N VAL A 141 -19.35 -15.00 -8.20
CA VAL A 141 -18.02 -15.59 -7.98
C VAL A 141 -17.39 -15.09 -6.67
N SER A 142 -17.81 -13.90 -6.20
CA SER A 142 -17.48 -13.35 -4.88
C SER A 142 -17.94 -14.21 -3.71
N ASP A 143 -19.01 -14.99 -3.87
CA ASP A 143 -19.71 -15.67 -2.77
C ASP A 143 -19.43 -17.17 -2.76
N ILE A 144 -18.65 -17.66 -3.73
CA ILE A 144 -18.26 -19.08 -3.79
C ILE A 144 -17.41 -19.39 -2.55
N PRO A 145 -17.83 -20.32 -1.67
CA PRO A 145 -17.06 -20.65 -0.50
C PRO A 145 -15.76 -21.36 -0.91
N LEU A 146 -14.63 -20.78 -0.51
CA LEU A 146 -13.32 -21.37 -0.73
C LEU A 146 -13.03 -22.52 0.25
N TRP A 147 -13.70 -22.56 1.41
CA TRP A 147 -13.48 -23.61 2.42
C TRP A 147 -12.00 -23.71 2.84
N LEU A 148 -11.37 -22.57 3.13
CA LEU A 148 -10.10 -22.55 3.85
C LEU A 148 -10.27 -23.24 5.24
N PRO A 149 -9.18 -23.72 5.87
CA PRO A 149 -9.27 -24.43 7.15
C PRO A 149 -10.07 -23.68 8.22
N SER A 150 -9.96 -22.36 8.30
CA SER A 150 -10.77 -21.52 9.19
C SER A 150 -12.27 -21.52 8.86
N ALA A 151 -12.63 -21.47 7.58
CA ALA A 151 -14.01 -21.53 7.11
C ALA A 151 -14.63 -22.92 7.33
N VAL A 152 -13.85 -23.98 7.10
CA VAL A 152 -14.21 -25.37 7.43
C VAL A 152 -14.48 -25.48 8.93
N ALA A 153 -13.57 -25.01 9.78
CA ALA A 153 -13.72 -25.06 11.24
C ALA A 153 -14.95 -24.29 11.78
N THR A 154 -15.48 -23.32 11.03
CA THR A 154 -16.62 -22.50 11.46
C THR A 154 -17.95 -23.02 10.93
N THR A 155 -17.96 -23.53 9.69
CA THR A 155 -19.19 -23.74 8.92
C THR A 155 -19.51 -25.22 8.75
N LEU A 156 -18.50 -26.08 8.75
CA LEU A 156 -18.65 -27.51 8.57
C LEU A 156 -18.60 -28.20 9.93
N GLU A 157 -19.55 -29.10 10.18
CA GLU A 157 -19.53 -29.94 11.37
C GLU A 157 -18.68 -31.19 11.09
N PRO A 158 -17.54 -31.38 11.78
CA PRO A 158 -16.59 -32.45 11.46
C PRO A 158 -17.23 -33.85 11.43
N ASP A 159 -18.17 -34.08 12.36
CA ASP A 159 -18.82 -35.37 12.56
C ASP A 159 -19.86 -35.70 11.48
N VAL A 160 -20.42 -34.67 10.81
CA VAL A 160 -21.47 -34.83 9.79
C VAL A 160 -20.90 -34.95 8.39
N GLU A 161 -19.82 -34.21 8.12
CA GLU A 161 -19.29 -34.06 6.76
C GLU A 161 -17.99 -34.85 6.53
N GLY A 162 -17.39 -35.40 7.59
CA GLY A 162 -16.20 -36.26 7.49
C GLY A 162 -14.96 -35.53 6.96
N VAL A 163 -14.96 -34.20 6.94
CA VAL A 163 -13.85 -33.39 6.46
C VAL A 163 -12.78 -33.30 7.54
N VAL A 164 -11.73 -34.10 7.39
CA VAL A 164 -10.56 -34.05 8.29
C VAL A 164 -9.53 -33.07 7.74
N VAL A 165 -9.29 -32.00 8.49
CA VAL A 165 -8.23 -31.04 8.22
C VAL A 165 -7.06 -31.33 9.15
N THR A 166 -5.86 -31.52 8.60
CA THR A 166 -4.68 -31.79 9.41
C THR A 166 -4.28 -30.57 10.23
N LYS A 167 -3.79 -30.81 11.45
CA LYS A 167 -3.32 -29.75 12.37
C LYS A 167 -2.21 -28.90 11.74
N ALA A 168 -1.36 -29.50 10.91
CA ALA A 168 -0.31 -28.77 10.18
C ALA A 168 -0.90 -27.66 9.29
N VAL A 169 -1.92 -27.99 8.48
CA VAL A 169 -2.51 -27.01 7.56
C VAL A 169 -3.22 -25.88 8.31
N GLN A 170 -3.90 -26.20 9.42
CA GLN A 170 -4.50 -25.19 10.32
C GLN A 170 -3.45 -24.26 10.93
N GLU A 171 -2.29 -24.81 11.34
CA GLU A 171 -1.19 -24.02 11.92
C GLU A 171 -0.57 -23.07 10.90
N HIS A 172 -0.38 -23.52 9.65
CA HIS A 172 0.11 -22.66 8.57
C HIS A 172 -0.85 -21.50 8.29
N GLU A 173 -2.16 -21.76 8.19
CA GLU A 173 -3.15 -20.69 8.03
C GLU A 173 -3.14 -19.75 9.23
N TYR A 174 -3.10 -20.27 10.46
CA TYR A 174 -3.07 -19.46 11.67
C TYR A 174 -1.89 -18.47 11.66
N ARG A 175 -0.67 -18.95 11.39
CA ARG A 175 0.53 -18.10 11.31
C ARG A 175 0.42 -17.06 10.21
N LEU A 176 -0.06 -17.45 9.03
CA LEU A 176 -0.25 -16.52 7.91
C LEU A 176 -1.30 -15.44 8.25
N CYS A 177 -2.40 -15.81 8.92
CA CYS A 177 -3.41 -14.86 9.36
C CYS A 177 -2.88 -13.88 10.41
N VAL A 178 -2.02 -14.31 11.35
CA VAL A 178 -1.34 -13.38 12.28
C VAL A 178 -0.54 -12.34 11.49
N GLY A 179 0.23 -12.79 10.49
CA GLY A 179 0.97 -11.91 9.61
C GLY A 179 0.09 -10.92 8.83
N GLN A 180 -1.05 -11.40 8.31
CA GLN A 180 -2.03 -10.58 7.60
C GLN A 180 -2.67 -9.53 8.50
N VAL A 181 -3.03 -9.86 9.74
CA VAL A 181 -3.66 -8.91 10.66
C VAL A 181 -2.70 -7.78 11.01
N ASN A 182 -1.45 -8.11 11.32
CA ASN A 182 -0.42 -7.11 11.63
C ASN A 182 -0.15 -6.18 10.43
N GLU A 183 -0.01 -6.75 9.24
CA GLU A 183 0.19 -5.98 8.01
C GLU A 183 -1.00 -5.10 7.67
N ALA A 184 -2.22 -5.63 7.75
CA ALA A 184 -3.45 -4.88 7.49
C ALA A 184 -3.62 -3.73 8.50
N LEU A 185 -3.32 -3.95 9.77
CA LEU A 185 -3.38 -2.88 10.79
C LEU A 185 -2.38 -1.77 10.49
N HIS A 186 -1.13 -2.13 10.20
CA HIS A 186 -0.09 -1.16 9.84
C HIS A 186 -0.49 -0.37 8.58
N GLU A 187 -1.03 -1.05 7.57
CA GLU A 187 -1.47 -0.43 6.33
C GLU A 187 -2.67 0.50 6.53
N VAL A 188 -3.65 0.14 7.37
CA VAL A 188 -4.75 1.05 7.77
C VAL A 188 -4.17 2.32 8.40
N CYS A 189 -3.25 2.21 9.36
CA CYS A 189 -2.61 3.36 9.99
C CYS A 189 -1.85 4.23 8.97
N ARG A 190 -1.08 3.61 8.06
CA ARG A 190 -0.36 4.32 7.00
C ARG A 190 -1.31 5.09 6.09
N LEU A 191 -2.37 4.45 5.61
CA LEU A 191 -3.36 5.08 4.74
C LEU A 191 -4.07 6.24 5.45
N LEU A 192 -4.43 6.09 6.73
CA LEU A 192 -5.04 7.16 7.51
C LEU A 192 -4.11 8.38 7.69
N LEU A 193 -2.80 8.15 7.82
CA LEU A 193 -1.81 9.22 7.85
C LEU A 193 -1.73 9.95 6.50
N VAL A 194 -1.62 9.21 5.40
CA VAL A 194 -1.60 9.78 4.04
C VAL A 194 -2.88 10.57 3.77
N ARG A 195 -4.04 10.05 4.15
CA ARG A 195 -5.34 10.75 4.07
C ARG A 195 -5.29 12.09 4.78
N THR A 196 -4.75 12.11 5.99
CA THR A 196 -4.62 13.33 6.79
C THR A 196 -3.72 14.36 6.09
N HIS A 197 -2.66 13.92 5.42
CA HIS A 197 -1.79 14.80 4.63
C HIS A 197 -2.48 15.29 3.35
N LEU A 198 -3.21 14.44 2.64
CA LEU A 198 -3.96 14.84 1.43
C LEU A 198 -5.03 15.89 1.74
N TYR A 199 -5.73 15.77 2.87
CA TYR A 199 -6.65 16.83 3.31
C TYR A 199 -5.93 18.16 3.54
N LYS A 200 -4.74 18.16 4.13
CA LYS A 200 -3.93 19.39 4.29
C LYS A 200 -3.54 19.98 2.95
N LEU A 201 -3.01 19.17 2.03
CA LEU A 201 -2.62 19.62 0.70
C LEU A 201 -3.81 20.16 -0.09
N LYS A 202 -4.98 19.54 0.06
CA LYS A 202 -6.23 20.03 -0.53
C LYS A 202 -6.58 21.40 0.04
N ASP A 203 -6.59 21.53 1.36
CA ASP A 203 -6.92 22.79 2.04
C ASP A 203 -5.94 23.93 1.71
N THR A 204 -4.66 23.64 1.46
CA THR A 204 -3.62 24.66 1.22
C THR A 204 -3.40 24.98 -0.25
N HIS A 205 -3.50 24.01 -1.16
CA HIS A 205 -3.04 24.15 -2.54
C HIS A 205 -4.10 23.85 -3.61
N SER A 206 -5.28 23.32 -3.27
CA SER A 206 -6.31 23.04 -4.28
C SER A 206 -7.12 24.28 -4.62
N CYS A 207 -6.63 25.03 -5.61
CA CYS A 207 -7.34 26.17 -6.21
C CYS A 207 -8.05 25.73 -7.51
N GLY A 208 -9.31 26.17 -7.70
CA GLY A 208 -10.10 25.88 -8.89
C GLY A 208 -10.88 24.55 -8.83
N VAL A 209 -11.86 24.40 -9.73
CA VAL A 209 -12.81 23.26 -9.73
C VAL A 209 -12.12 21.95 -10.07
N GLN A 210 -11.32 21.92 -11.14
CA GLN A 210 -10.66 20.71 -11.62
C GLN A 210 -9.69 20.12 -10.58
N VAL A 211 -8.81 20.94 -10.00
CA VAL A 211 -7.85 20.48 -8.97
C VAL A 211 -8.57 19.98 -7.72
N ASN A 212 -9.69 20.61 -7.34
CA ASN A 212 -10.52 20.17 -6.23
C ASN A 212 -11.23 18.84 -6.48
N MET A 213 -11.70 18.62 -7.70
CA MET A 213 -12.31 17.36 -8.12
C MET A 213 -11.27 16.23 -8.12
N CYS A 214 -10.14 16.42 -8.82
CA CYS A 214 -9.06 15.42 -8.84
C CYS A 214 -8.52 15.09 -7.44
N SER A 215 -8.40 16.09 -6.57
CA SER A 215 -7.98 15.87 -5.16
C SER A 215 -9.07 15.13 -4.37
N GLY A 216 -10.35 15.42 -4.63
CA GLY A 216 -11.48 14.67 -4.11
C GLY A 216 -11.45 13.21 -4.52
N ASP A 217 -11.21 12.93 -5.80
CA ASP A 217 -11.14 11.57 -6.35
C ASP A 217 -10.00 10.76 -5.72
N LYS A 218 -8.81 11.38 -5.55
CA LYS A 218 -7.69 10.75 -4.85
C LYS A 218 -8.03 10.40 -3.39
N ILE A 219 -8.72 11.30 -2.68
CA ILE A 219 -9.15 11.07 -1.30
C ILE A 219 -10.21 9.96 -1.25
N ALA A 220 -11.15 9.93 -2.20
CA ALA A 220 -12.18 8.89 -2.30
C ALA A 220 -11.56 7.52 -2.58
N ALA A 221 -10.63 7.42 -3.53
CA ALA A 221 -9.89 6.20 -3.83
C ALA A 221 -9.10 5.69 -2.61
N LEU A 222 -8.44 6.60 -1.89
CA LEU A 222 -7.72 6.24 -0.66
C LEU A 222 -8.70 5.75 0.42
N ASN A 223 -9.83 6.42 0.61
CA ASN A 223 -10.86 5.97 1.56
C ASN A 223 -11.37 4.56 1.22
N GLN A 224 -11.61 4.27 -0.06
CA GLN A 224 -11.97 2.92 -0.48
C GLN A 224 -10.88 1.91 -0.11
N GLN A 225 -9.61 2.24 -0.34
CA GLN A 225 -8.49 1.38 0.06
C GLN A 225 -8.45 1.14 1.58
N VAL A 226 -8.69 2.16 2.41
CA VAL A 226 -8.77 2.01 3.88
C VAL A 226 -9.84 0.98 4.25
N TRP A 227 -11.02 1.05 3.63
CA TRP A 227 -12.11 0.11 3.90
C TRP A 227 -11.80 -1.30 3.43
N ARG A 228 -11.14 -1.47 2.27
CA ARG A 228 -10.70 -2.80 1.79
C ARG A 228 -9.72 -3.45 2.77
N VAL A 229 -8.69 -2.72 3.20
CA VAL A 229 -7.69 -3.25 4.15
C VAL A 229 -8.33 -3.50 5.53
N ALA A 230 -9.27 -2.65 5.96
CA ALA A 230 -10.03 -2.90 7.19
C ALA A 230 -10.91 -4.17 7.09
N ALA A 231 -11.50 -4.46 5.92
CA ALA A 231 -12.23 -5.70 5.69
C ALA A 231 -11.30 -6.92 5.72
N GLN A 232 -10.09 -6.81 5.16
CA GLN A 232 -9.06 -7.85 5.24
C GLN A 232 -8.66 -8.12 6.70
N TYR A 233 -8.42 -7.07 7.50
CA TYR A 233 -8.14 -7.20 8.94
C TYR A 233 -9.26 -7.96 9.66
N ARG A 234 -10.53 -7.59 9.41
CA ARG A 234 -11.70 -8.23 10.02
C ARG A 234 -11.81 -9.70 9.61
N GLY A 235 -11.64 -10.00 8.33
CA GLY A 235 -11.67 -11.37 7.79
C GLY A 235 -10.57 -12.25 8.41
N ALA A 236 -9.35 -11.73 8.49
CA ALA A 236 -8.25 -12.46 9.13
C ALA A 236 -8.48 -12.64 10.65
N CYS A 237 -9.06 -11.67 11.34
CA CYS A 237 -9.47 -11.84 12.75
C CYS A 237 -10.56 -12.90 12.92
N THR A 238 -11.53 -13.01 12.00
CA THR A 238 -12.53 -14.09 12.05
C THR A 238 -11.89 -15.46 11.81
N ALA A 239 -10.90 -15.56 10.92
CA ALA A 239 -10.15 -16.78 10.69
C ALA A 239 -9.33 -17.19 11.94
N LEU A 240 -8.64 -16.24 12.57
CA LEU A 240 -7.90 -16.48 13.83
C LEU A 240 -8.81 -16.93 14.96
N LYS A 241 -10.03 -16.38 15.07
CA LYS A 241 -11.04 -16.85 16.03
C LYS A 241 -11.40 -18.31 15.83
N ALA A 242 -11.66 -18.70 14.59
CA ALA A 242 -12.03 -20.06 14.23
C ALA A 242 -10.88 -21.04 14.54
N LEU A 243 -9.68 -20.73 14.04
CA LEU A 243 -8.50 -21.57 14.22
C LEU A 243 -8.00 -21.60 15.67
N GLY A 244 -8.12 -20.49 16.39
CA GLY A 244 -7.74 -20.40 17.81
C GLY A 244 -8.53 -21.36 18.70
N ARG A 245 -9.83 -21.54 18.42
CA ARG A 245 -10.68 -22.53 19.11
C ARG A 245 -10.22 -23.97 18.85
N VAL A 246 -9.87 -24.29 17.61
CA VAL A 246 -9.45 -25.65 17.21
C VAL A 246 -8.04 -25.98 17.68
N LEU A 247 -7.12 -25.02 17.58
CA LEU A 247 -5.71 -25.18 17.95
C LEU A 247 -5.43 -24.93 19.44
N ASN A 248 -6.44 -24.52 20.22
CA ASN A 248 -6.30 -24.05 21.61
C ASN A 248 -5.23 -22.94 21.76
N LYS A 249 -5.31 -21.92 20.90
CA LYS A 249 -4.40 -20.77 20.91
C LYS A 249 -5.14 -19.48 21.26
N GLU A 250 -4.60 -18.74 22.22
CA GLU A 250 -5.08 -17.42 22.58
C GLU A 250 -4.46 -16.35 21.66
N TRP A 251 -5.30 -15.67 20.89
CA TRP A 251 -4.92 -14.57 20.00
C TRP A 251 -5.53 -13.21 20.44
N GLU A 252 -6.48 -13.23 21.40
CA GLU A 252 -7.35 -12.09 21.73
C GLU A 252 -6.65 -10.93 22.47
N TRP A 253 -5.50 -11.18 23.10
CA TRP A 253 -4.82 -10.15 23.91
C TRP A 253 -3.95 -9.18 23.10
N THR A 254 -3.59 -9.53 21.85
CA THR A 254 -2.78 -8.68 20.96
C THR A 254 -3.61 -7.97 19.89
N LEU A 255 -4.75 -8.52 19.47
CA LEU A 255 -5.49 -8.07 18.27
C LEU A 255 -6.97 -7.79 18.60
N LEU A 256 -7.33 -6.51 18.64
CA LEU A 256 -8.69 -6.05 18.97
C LEU A 256 -9.62 -6.01 17.74
N PRO A 257 -10.94 -6.20 17.91
CA PRO A 257 -11.89 -5.98 16.82
C PRO A 257 -11.84 -4.55 16.29
N LEU A 258 -11.64 -4.37 14.98
CA LEU A 258 -11.58 -3.06 14.34
C LEU A 258 -12.99 -2.53 14.00
N ARG A 259 -13.55 -1.68 14.88
CA ARG A 259 -14.84 -1.03 14.65
C ARG A 259 -14.70 0.12 13.65
N GLU A 260 -15.80 0.53 13.04
CA GLU A 260 -15.79 1.68 12.12
C GLU A 260 -15.34 2.97 12.83
N ASP A 261 -15.76 3.13 14.07
CA ASP A 261 -15.31 4.21 14.95
C ASP A 261 -13.80 4.17 15.18
N ASP A 262 -13.12 3.03 15.05
CA ASP A 262 -11.69 2.98 15.28
C ASP A 262 -10.88 3.50 14.07
N ILE A 263 -11.49 3.54 12.88
CA ILE A 263 -10.87 3.96 11.60
C ILE A 263 -10.82 5.50 11.50
N ARG A 264 -10.16 6.11 12.48
CA ARG A 264 -10.01 7.56 12.60
C ARG A 264 -8.55 7.95 12.44
N GLY A 265 -8.32 9.01 11.66
CA GLY A 265 -7.01 9.61 11.56
C GLY A 265 -6.58 10.22 12.89
N LEU A 266 -5.27 10.32 13.08
CA LEU A 266 -4.68 10.89 14.26
C LEU A 266 -5.13 12.36 14.48
N PRO A 267 -5.58 12.74 15.69
CA PRO A 267 -6.11 14.08 15.96
C PRO A 267 -5.02 15.16 15.81
N GLN A 268 -5.28 16.09 14.88
CA GLN A 268 -4.38 17.17 14.47
C GLN A 268 -4.01 18.17 15.57
N SER A 269 -4.75 18.23 16.69
CA SER A 269 -4.46 19.19 17.78
C SER A 269 -3.16 18.89 18.53
N GLN A 270 -2.61 17.69 18.37
CA GLN A 270 -1.36 17.28 19.02
C GLN A 270 -0.09 17.77 18.28
N PHE A 271 -0.21 18.25 17.04
CA PHE A 271 0.92 18.62 16.17
C PHE A 271 0.97 20.10 15.78
N ARG A 272 0.20 20.97 16.45
CA ARG A 272 0.14 22.41 16.09
C ARG A 272 0.99 23.24 17.06
N ASP A 273 1.80 24.12 16.50
CA ASP A 273 2.60 25.09 17.26
C ASP A 273 1.78 25.86 18.31
N PRO A 274 2.35 26.11 19.50
CA PRO A 274 1.67 26.82 20.59
C PRO A 274 1.24 28.25 20.22
N GLU A 275 1.85 28.87 19.22
CA GLU A 275 1.59 30.26 18.83
C GLU A 275 0.22 30.48 18.18
N HIS A 276 -0.28 29.49 17.43
CA HIS A 276 -1.60 29.55 16.79
C HIS A 276 -2.78 29.28 17.74
N LYS A 277 -2.52 29.08 19.05
CA LYS A 277 -3.54 28.76 20.07
C LYS A 277 -4.44 29.95 20.44
N LYS A 278 -4.05 31.20 20.16
CA LYS A 278 -4.81 32.38 20.68
C LYS A 278 -6.08 32.73 19.89
N LYS A 279 -6.14 32.54 18.56
CA LYS A 279 -7.29 33.03 17.75
C LYS A 279 -8.51 32.09 17.64
N LYS A 280 -8.37 30.78 17.89
CA LYS A 280 -9.47 29.79 17.74
C LYS A 280 -10.13 29.31 19.04
N ARG A 281 -9.74 29.86 20.20
CA ARG A 281 -10.26 29.44 21.53
C ARG A 281 -11.72 29.86 21.79
N ALA A 282 -12.31 30.74 20.99
CA ALA A 282 -13.68 31.22 21.22
C ALA A 282 -14.81 30.37 20.60
N ARG A 283 -14.54 29.56 19.56
CA ARG A 283 -15.62 28.85 18.80
C ARG A 283 -15.73 27.34 19.01
N VAL A 284 -14.87 26.71 19.80
CA VAL A 284 -14.85 25.24 19.95
C VAL A 284 -14.86 24.83 21.44
N LYS A 285 -15.86 25.29 22.20
CA LYS A 285 -16.08 24.87 23.60
C LYS A 285 -16.90 23.57 23.75
N LYS A 286 -17.24 22.88 22.65
CA LYS A 286 -18.05 21.64 22.68
C LYS A 286 -17.60 20.59 21.64
N ARG A 287 -16.31 20.25 21.60
CA ARG A 287 -15.88 18.97 21.01
C ARG A 287 -15.23 18.16 22.12
N VAL A 288 -15.93 17.09 22.50
CA VAL A 288 -15.49 15.99 23.36
C VAL A 288 -13.98 15.78 23.21
N LYS A 289 -13.25 15.68 24.33
CA LYS A 289 -11.83 15.25 24.33
C LYS A 289 -11.77 13.98 23.46
N ARG A 290 -11.23 14.08 22.25
CA ARG A 290 -11.22 12.97 21.31
C ARG A 290 -10.18 11.98 21.80
N GLU A 291 -10.62 10.90 22.43
CA GLU A 291 -9.78 9.77 22.77
C GLU A 291 -9.12 9.23 21.49
N LEU A 292 -7.83 8.92 21.58
CA LEU A 292 -7.08 8.33 20.47
C LEU A 292 -7.67 6.94 20.19
N SER A 293 -7.92 6.62 18.92
CA SER A 293 -8.29 5.25 18.55
C SER A 293 -7.18 4.29 18.96
N TRP A 294 -7.56 3.09 19.40
CA TRP A 294 -6.62 2.07 19.86
C TRP A 294 -5.64 1.65 18.76
N ILE A 295 -5.97 1.82 17.48
CA ILE A 295 -5.05 1.55 16.37
C ILE A 295 -3.77 2.43 16.42
N TRP A 296 -3.82 3.54 17.16
CA TRP A 296 -2.68 4.44 17.39
C TRP A 296 -2.00 4.21 18.75
N VAL A 297 -2.54 3.32 19.59
CA VAL A 297 -2.06 3.05 20.94
C VAL A 297 -1.64 1.59 21.01
N ASN A 298 -0.40 1.31 21.40
CA ASN A 298 0.04 -0.06 21.68
C ASN A 298 -0.68 -0.58 22.94
N ARG A 299 -1.89 -1.11 22.79
CA ARG A 299 -2.55 -1.90 23.84
C ARG A 299 -2.40 -3.36 23.48
N GLY A 300 -1.37 -4.00 24.03
CA GLY A 300 -1.12 -5.43 23.79
C GLY A 300 0.23 -5.95 24.28
N LYS A 301 1.20 -5.07 24.58
CA LYS A 301 2.37 -5.42 25.40
C LYS A 301 2.15 -4.92 26.81
N GLN A 302 2.41 -5.79 27.80
CA GLN A 302 2.56 -5.40 29.19
C GLN A 302 3.39 -4.12 29.23
N TRP A 303 2.85 -3.07 29.86
CA TRP A 303 3.52 -1.80 30.02
C TRP A 303 4.86 -2.02 30.74
N GLU A 304 5.97 -2.07 30.01
CA GLU A 304 7.25 -1.71 30.59
C GLU A 304 7.34 -0.17 30.61
N PRO A 305 7.72 0.45 31.74
CA PRO A 305 7.87 1.90 31.83
C PRO A 305 8.91 2.38 30.80
N GLY A 306 8.45 2.95 29.68
CA GLY A 306 9.28 3.33 28.54
C GLY A 306 8.65 3.05 27.17
N ASP A 307 7.56 2.29 27.11
CA ASP A 307 6.98 1.76 25.87
C ASP A 307 5.94 2.68 25.17
N ASP A 308 6.09 4.02 25.26
CA ASP A 308 5.36 5.02 24.44
C ASP A 308 5.79 4.99 22.95
N VAL A 309 6.18 3.83 22.41
CA VAL A 309 7.15 3.76 21.30
C VAL A 309 6.47 3.56 19.93
N ALA A 310 5.26 3.01 19.78
CA ALA A 310 4.67 2.77 18.46
C ALA A 310 4.22 4.07 17.74
N MET A 311 3.51 4.93 18.45
CA MET A 311 3.12 6.26 17.97
C MET A 311 4.36 7.13 17.71
N ASN A 312 5.34 7.07 18.63
CA ASN A 312 6.64 7.71 18.45
C ASN A 312 7.44 7.11 17.28
N LYS A 313 7.30 5.82 16.93
CA LYS A 313 7.98 5.16 15.79
C LYS A 313 7.44 5.64 14.46
N ALA A 314 6.13 5.62 14.26
CA ALA A 314 5.51 6.09 13.01
C ALA A 314 5.78 7.58 12.80
N VAL A 315 5.63 8.39 13.86
CA VAL A 315 6.00 9.82 13.82
C VAL A 315 7.49 10.00 13.58
N ARG A 316 8.37 9.19 14.18
CA ARG A 316 9.83 9.24 13.96
C ARG A 316 10.18 8.95 12.50
N ILE A 317 9.62 7.91 11.90
CA ILE A 317 9.88 7.54 10.50
C ILE A 317 9.41 8.67 9.59
N GLU A 318 8.22 9.19 9.82
CA GLU A 318 7.66 10.26 8.99
C GLU A 318 8.42 11.57 9.17
N TRP A 319 8.85 11.91 10.38
CA TRP A 319 9.74 13.02 10.65
C TRP A 319 11.10 12.84 9.94
N ALA A 320 11.68 11.64 9.99
CA ALA A 320 12.93 11.34 9.30
C ALA A 320 12.77 11.50 7.78
N LYS A 321 11.66 11.00 7.20
CA LYS A 321 11.33 11.18 5.77
C LYS A 321 11.08 12.63 5.39
N THR A 322 10.42 13.43 6.24
CA THR A 322 10.22 14.86 5.96
C THR A 322 11.52 15.63 6.05
N ARG A 323 12.38 15.33 7.04
CA ARG A 323 13.72 15.91 7.15
C ARG A 323 14.58 15.56 5.95
N ALA A 324 14.63 14.29 5.54
CA ALA A 324 15.39 13.87 4.36
C ALA A 324 14.90 14.53 3.06
N ARG A 325 13.58 14.74 2.91
CA ARG A 325 13.02 15.50 1.78
C ARG A 325 13.39 16.98 1.83
N ALA A 326 13.37 17.59 3.02
CA ALA A 326 13.77 18.98 3.19
C ALA A 326 15.26 19.18 2.89
N MET A 327 16.14 18.28 3.37
CA MET A 327 17.58 18.32 3.06
C MET A 327 17.83 18.18 1.56
N ARG A 328 17.18 17.20 0.89
CA ARG A 328 17.28 17.06 -0.57
C ARG A 328 16.76 18.27 -1.33
N TRP A 329 15.71 18.93 -0.84
CA TRP A 329 15.22 20.16 -1.44
C TRP A 329 16.25 21.29 -1.34
N VAL A 330 16.93 21.41 -0.19
CA VAL A 330 18.03 22.38 -0.04
C VAL A 330 19.18 22.05 -0.99
N GLU A 331 19.60 20.79 -1.06
CA GLU A 331 20.62 20.34 -2.02
C GLU A 331 20.22 20.64 -3.47
N GLU A 332 18.96 20.45 -3.83
CA GLU A 332 18.47 20.70 -5.18
C GLU A 332 18.38 22.19 -5.51
N VAL A 333 18.09 23.04 -4.52
CA VAL A 333 18.21 24.50 -4.66
C VAL A 333 19.67 24.90 -4.90
N ASP A 334 20.60 24.37 -4.10
CA ASP A 334 22.05 24.65 -4.25
C ASP A 334 22.57 24.17 -5.62
N LEU A 335 22.16 22.97 -6.05
CA LEU A 335 22.49 22.43 -7.38
C LEU A 335 21.90 23.27 -8.50
N LEU A 336 20.65 23.73 -8.38
CA LEU A 336 20.02 24.58 -9.38
C LEU A 336 20.74 25.93 -9.51
N GLU A 337 21.21 26.52 -8.41
CA GLU A 337 22.04 27.73 -8.46
C GLU A 337 23.35 27.51 -9.22
N GLU A 338 24.01 26.39 -8.96
CA GLU A 338 25.24 25.99 -9.67
C GLU A 338 24.98 25.68 -11.15
N GLU A 339 23.88 25.00 -11.48
CA GLU A 339 23.45 24.75 -12.87
C GLU A 339 23.16 26.05 -13.61
N MET A 340 22.47 27.01 -12.98
CA MET A 340 22.25 28.34 -13.54
C MET A 340 23.57 29.09 -13.77
N ARG A 341 24.54 28.95 -12.86
CA ARG A 341 25.89 29.51 -13.02
C ARG A 341 26.63 28.88 -14.20
N HIS A 342 26.61 27.56 -14.32
CA HIS A 342 27.24 26.84 -15.43
C HIS A 342 26.57 27.16 -16.77
N MET A 343 25.23 27.23 -16.81
CA MET A 343 24.50 27.57 -18.02
C MET A 343 24.89 28.96 -18.53
N ARG A 344 25.02 29.95 -17.65
CA ARG A 344 25.53 31.28 -18.05
C ARG A 344 26.93 31.22 -18.64
N GLN A 345 27.87 30.55 -17.98
CA GLN A 345 29.24 30.43 -18.50
C GLN A 345 29.27 29.73 -19.85
N PHE A 346 28.45 28.71 -20.00
CA PHE A 346 28.29 27.99 -21.25
C PHE A 346 27.69 28.87 -22.35
N LEU A 347 26.69 29.70 -22.05
CA LEU A 347 26.12 30.65 -23.00
C LEU A 347 27.12 31.72 -23.44
N VAL A 348 27.93 32.24 -22.52
CA VAL A 348 29.02 33.19 -22.83
C VAL A 348 30.05 32.52 -23.74
N TRP A 349 30.49 31.31 -23.37
CA TRP A 349 31.42 30.54 -24.20
C TRP A 349 30.82 30.24 -25.58
N TRP A 350 29.52 29.94 -25.67
CA TRP A 350 28.85 29.66 -26.94
C TRP A 350 28.71 30.93 -27.80
N GLU A 351 28.42 32.08 -27.19
CA GLU A 351 28.46 33.38 -27.86
C GLU A 351 29.83 33.63 -28.50
N GLU A 352 30.90 33.47 -27.72
CA GLU A 352 32.29 33.62 -28.19
C GLU A 352 32.61 32.61 -29.29
N TRP A 353 32.14 31.36 -29.17
CA TRP A 353 32.31 30.34 -30.18
C TRP A 353 31.64 30.72 -31.51
N TRP A 354 30.42 31.26 -31.48
CA TRP A 354 29.73 31.76 -32.68
C TRP A 354 30.45 32.95 -33.31
N LYS A 355 30.95 33.88 -32.49
CA LYS A 355 31.77 35.02 -32.97
C LYS A 355 33.06 34.53 -33.64
N ALA A 356 33.79 33.63 -33.01
CA ALA A 356 35.02 33.07 -33.57
C ALA A 356 34.79 32.22 -34.84
N LYS A 357 33.56 31.75 -35.08
CA LYS A 357 33.21 31.00 -36.28
C LYS A 357 33.13 31.89 -37.52
N VAL A 358 32.84 33.18 -37.35
CA VAL A 358 32.89 34.19 -38.41
C VAL A 358 34.33 34.31 -38.95
N ASP A 359 35.33 34.32 -38.07
CA ASP A 359 36.73 34.50 -38.46
C ASP A 359 37.39 33.23 -39.04
N ARG A 360 36.86 32.03 -38.72
CA ARG A 360 37.49 30.74 -39.07
C ARG A 360 37.13 30.22 -40.46
N ARG A 361 36.01 30.63 -41.05
CA ARG A 361 35.62 30.19 -42.38
C ARG A 361 36.17 31.18 -43.40
N GLY A 362 37.39 30.93 -43.88
CA GLY A 362 38.00 31.66 -45.00
C GLY A 362 37.29 31.41 -46.34
N LEU A 363 35.98 31.66 -46.37
CA LEU A 363 35.15 31.64 -47.58
C LEU A 363 35.44 32.91 -48.39
N PRO A 364 35.44 32.83 -49.73
CA PRO A 364 35.57 34.01 -50.57
C PRO A 364 34.40 34.98 -50.33
N GLU A 365 34.69 36.29 -50.31
CA GLU A 365 33.66 37.33 -50.15
C GLU A 365 32.58 37.19 -51.23
N GLY A 366 31.35 36.90 -50.79
CA GLY A 366 30.19 36.69 -51.64
C GLY A 366 28.88 36.67 -50.82
N PRO A 367 27.70 36.64 -51.47
CA PRO A 367 26.41 36.73 -50.79
C PRO A 367 26.19 35.62 -49.76
N GLN A 368 26.77 34.42 -49.98
CA GLN A 368 26.71 33.33 -49.00
C GLN A 368 27.53 33.63 -47.73
N HIS A 369 28.69 34.29 -47.87
CA HIS A 369 29.53 34.70 -46.73
C HIS A 369 28.83 35.74 -45.86
N GLU A 370 28.14 36.69 -46.48
CA GLU A 370 27.34 37.70 -45.78
C GLU A 370 26.17 37.07 -44.99
N GLY A 371 25.45 36.11 -45.59
CA GLY A 371 24.37 35.38 -44.92
C GLY A 371 24.82 34.51 -43.76
N GLU A 372 25.94 33.78 -43.91
CA GLU A 372 26.51 32.97 -42.83
C GLU A 372 27.03 33.84 -41.66
N THR A 373 27.64 34.98 -41.98
CA THR A 373 28.12 35.95 -41.00
C THR A 373 26.95 36.56 -40.23
N ALA A 374 25.91 37.01 -40.94
CA ALA A 374 24.70 37.54 -40.33
C ALA A 374 24.01 36.51 -39.42
N TYR A 375 23.97 35.23 -39.84
CA TYR A 375 23.40 34.16 -39.02
C TYR A 375 24.23 33.87 -37.76
N ALA A 376 25.56 33.77 -37.88
CA ALA A 376 26.45 33.54 -36.73
C ALA A 376 26.36 34.70 -35.71
N LEU A 377 26.32 35.94 -36.17
CA LEU A 377 26.14 37.11 -35.30
C LEU A 377 24.74 37.15 -34.65
N CYS A 378 23.70 36.75 -35.39
CA CYS A 378 22.35 36.60 -34.83
C CYS A 378 22.32 35.53 -33.73
N GLN A 379 22.94 34.38 -33.96
CA GLN A 379 23.06 33.32 -32.94
C GLN A 379 23.83 33.80 -31.71
N ALA A 380 24.95 34.51 -31.88
CA ALA A 380 25.68 35.12 -30.78
C ALA A 380 24.79 36.09 -29.98
N GLY A 381 24.02 36.95 -30.66
CA GLY A 381 23.07 37.87 -30.02
C GLY A 381 21.98 37.16 -29.21
N ILE A 382 21.47 36.02 -29.68
CA ILE A 382 20.50 35.19 -28.94
C ILE A 382 21.12 34.63 -27.65
N GLN A 383 22.34 34.09 -27.73
CA GLN A 383 23.03 33.55 -26.53
C GLN A 383 23.35 34.65 -25.50
N ALA A 384 23.75 35.84 -25.96
CA ALA A 384 23.95 37.01 -25.12
C ALA A 384 22.66 37.43 -24.40
N ALA A 385 21.53 37.45 -25.11
CA ALA A 385 20.23 37.79 -24.55
C ALA A 385 19.79 36.77 -23.49
N LEU A 386 19.96 35.47 -23.74
CA LEU A 386 19.64 34.40 -22.78
C LEU A 386 20.47 34.50 -21.50
N THR A 387 21.74 34.92 -21.63
CA THR A 387 22.64 35.12 -20.47
C THR A 387 22.13 36.22 -19.54
N VAL A 388 21.54 37.29 -20.08
CA VAL A 388 20.98 38.42 -19.31
C VAL A 388 19.67 38.03 -18.60
N VAL A 389 18.86 37.17 -19.21
CA VAL A 389 17.59 36.70 -18.65
C VAL A 389 17.80 35.78 -17.44
N LEU A 390 18.90 35.03 -17.40
CA LEU A 390 19.21 34.14 -16.27
C LEU A 390 19.61 34.94 -15.02
N PRO A 391 18.87 34.82 -13.89
CA PRO A 391 19.03 35.67 -12.72
C PRO A 391 20.39 35.47 -12.05
N ARG A 392 21.18 36.54 -11.87
CA ARG A 392 22.53 36.50 -11.27
C ARG A 392 22.49 35.76 -9.92
N SER A 393 23.48 34.90 -9.68
CA SER A 393 23.62 34.15 -8.42
C SER A 393 23.48 35.09 -7.21
N GLY A 394 22.53 34.81 -6.32
CA GLY A 394 22.21 35.63 -5.15
C GLY A 394 21.04 36.62 -5.27
N SER A 395 20.39 36.76 -6.44
CA SER A 395 19.21 37.63 -6.59
C SER A 395 17.86 36.93 -6.42
N VAL A 396 17.85 35.61 -6.24
CA VAL A 396 16.61 34.83 -6.09
C VAL A 396 16.37 34.58 -4.60
N GLN A 397 15.58 35.45 -3.96
CA GLN A 397 15.08 35.17 -2.62
C GLN A 397 13.91 34.21 -2.73
N PHE A 398 14.13 32.93 -2.40
CA PHE A 398 13.04 32.01 -2.13
C PHE A 398 12.49 32.33 -0.74
N SER A 399 11.25 32.81 -0.68
CA SER A 399 10.54 33.03 0.58
C SER A 399 10.42 31.69 1.33
N THR A 400 11.13 31.58 2.46
CA THR A 400 11.03 30.47 3.41
C THR A 400 9.68 30.40 4.11
#